data_AF-A0A952FU25-F1
#
_entry.id   AF-A0A952FU25-F1
#
_cell.length_a   1.000
_cell.length_b   1.000
_cell.length_c   1.000
_cell.angle_alpha   90.00
_cell.angle_beta   90.00
_cell.angle_gamma   90.00
#
_symmetry.space_group_name_H-M   'P 1'
#
loop_
_entity.id
_entity.type
_entity.pdbx_description
1 polymer ?
#
loop_
_entity_poly.entity_id
_entity_poly.type
_entity_poly.pdbx_seq_one_letter_code
_entity_poly.pdbx_strand_id
1 'polypeptide(L)'
;MFGWFGKRTKEKEVPPLTPSTERSLVTDMHQMLTIHGLEARIENEWTFANNDFPLLAATRYTNKADETSATVRIDFVLLLKDDRRIVESYAGWGEDVRQAEGQGLYKFCVGAMHVFLSAFWDHHEPDQVDIEHWSVGGSAWNAYLSSLINNTSMDQKAGLPTDYMVGLQQAISHMIHRPRHGLAAGRRLLQPAAIHPAAPG
;
A
#
# COMPACT_ATOMS: atom_id res chain seq x y z
N MET A 1 -4.54 3.96 -41.13
CA MET A 1 -5.61 4.76 -40.50
C MET A 1 -6.06 4.00 -39.26
N PHE A 2 -5.43 4.25 -38.11
CA PHE A 2 -5.77 3.59 -36.85
C PHE A 2 -6.40 4.62 -35.91
N GLY A 3 -7.66 4.38 -35.54
CA GLY A 3 -8.46 5.23 -34.68
C GLY A 3 -7.97 5.18 -33.24
N TRP A 4 -7.64 6.36 -32.71
CA TRP A 4 -7.33 6.64 -31.32
C TRP A 4 -8.63 6.69 -30.49
N PHE A 5 -8.84 5.74 -29.57
CA PHE A 5 -9.92 5.79 -28.57
C PHE A 5 -9.43 6.48 -27.29
N GLY A 6 -9.23 7.78 -27.38
CA GLY A 6 -9.02 8.64 -26.22
C GLY A 6 -10.35 8.90 -25.50
N LYS A 7 -10.76 8.01 -24.59
CA LYS A 7 -11.70 8.42 -23.55
C LYS A 7 -10.92 9.32 -22.59
N ARG A 8 -11.19 10.63 -22.65
CA ARG A 8 -10.79 11.59 -21.61
C ARG A 8 -11.30 11.03 -20.29
N THR A 9 -10.41 10.50 -19.46
CA THR A 9 -10.74 10.24 -18.06
C THR A 9 -11.03 11.61 -17.46
N LYS A 10 -12.27 11.82 -17.00
CA LYS A 10 -12.56 12.84 -15.99
C LYS A 10 -11.45 12.71 -14.93
N GLU A 11 -10.90 13.84 -14.48
CA GLU A 11 -9.98 13.88 -13.34
C GLU A 11 -10.47 12.86 -12.31
N LYS A 12 -9.72 11.78 -12.13
CA LYS A 12 -9.95 10.89 -11.00
C LYS A 12 -9.69 11.77 -9.80
N GLU A 13 -10.75 12.10 -9.08
CA GLU A 13 -10.69 12.67 -7.74
C GLU A 13 -9.55 11.98 -7.00
N VAL A 14 -8.53 12.76 -6.63
CA VAL A 14 -7.52 12.29 -5.69
C VAL A 14 -8.31 11.94 -4.42
N PRO A 15 -8.24 10.69 -3.94
CA PRO A 15 -9.04 10.27 -2.79
C PRO A 15 -8.78 11.22 -1.61
N PRO A 16 -9.79 11.46 -0.75
CA PRO A 16 -9.68 12.42 0.34
C PRO A 16 -8.43 12.16 1.20
N LEU A 17 -7.83 13.25 1.67
CA LEU A 17 -6.56 13.30 2.41
C LEU A 17 -6.62 12.70 3.83
N THR A 18 -7.73 12.08 4.18
CA THR A 18 -8.03 11.54 5.51
C THR A 18 -8.33 10.05 5.38
N PRO A 19 -7.70 9.18 6.19
CA PRO A 19 -8.13 7.80 6.35
C PRO A 19 -9.65 7.71 6.62
N SER A 20 -10.30 6.59 6.32
CA SER A 20 -11.73 6.46 6.61
C SER A 20 -12.02 6.55 8.10
N THR A 21 -13.15 7.18 8.41
CA THR A 21 -13.81 7.30 9.73
C THR A 21 -14.21 5.97 10.40
N GLU A 22 -13.83 4.82 9.86
CA GLU A 22 -14.14 3.51 10.44
C GLU A 22 -13.03 3.05 11.38
N ARG A 23 -13.31 3.21 12.67
CA ARG A 23 -12.40 2.93 13.80
C ARG A 23 -11.79 1.51 13.80
N SER A 24 -12.33 0.56 13.02
CA SER A 24 -11.84 -0.82 12.95
C SER A 24 -10.49 -0.92 12.25
N LEU A 25 -10.31 -0.37 11.05
CA LEU A 25 -9.11 -0.64 10.24
C LEU A 25 -7.83 -0.02 10.81
N VAL A 26 -7.88 1.18 11.38
CA VAL A 26 -6.71 1.76 12.07
C VAL A 26 -6.33 0.95 13.32
N THR A 27 -7.33 0.32 13.96
CA THR A 27 -7.10 -0.59 15.09
C THR A 27 -6.45 -1.88 14.60
N ASP A 28 -6.85 -2.40 13.43
CA ASP A 28 -6.21 -3.56 12.81
C ASP A 28 -4.73 -3.25 12.50
N MET A 29 -4.41 -2.06 11.98
CA MET A 29 -3.02 -1.66 11.72
C MET A 29 -2.19 -1.60 13.01
N HIS A 30 -2.76 -1.02 14.06
CA HIS A 30 -2.13 -1.00 15.39
C HIS A 30 -1.88 -2.41 15.91
N GLN A 31 -2.88 -3.30 15.85
CA GLN A 31 -2.76 -4.68 16.31
C GLN A 31 -1.71 -5.44 15.49
N MET A 32 -1.71 -5.27 14.17
CA MET A 32 -0.71 -5.87 13.29
C MET A 32 0.70 -5.44 13.74
N LEU A 33 1.00 -4.15 13.83
CA LEU A 33 2.34 -3.70 14.24
C LEU A 33 2.71 -4.19 15.66
N THR A 34 1.75 -4.18 16.60
CA THR A 34 1.97 -4.64 17.98
C THR A 34 2.29 -6.13 18.07
N ILE A 35 1.59 -6.97 17.31
CA ILE A 35 1.82 -8.43 17.31
C ILE A 35 3.22 -8.77 16.75
N HIS A 36 3.76 -7.92 15.88
CA HIS A 36 5.13 -8.03 15.37
C HIS A 36 6.16 -7.33 16.27
N GLY A 37 5.79 -6.96 17.50
CA GLY A 37 6.72 -6.44 18.51
C GLY A 37 7.07 -4.96 18.38
N LEU A 38 6.41 -4.21 17.49
CA LEU A 38 6.61 -2.77 17.37
C LEU A 38 5.78 -2.00 18.40
N GLU A 39 6.32 -0.90 18.91
CA GLU A 39 5.55 0.03 19.75
C GLU A 39 4.57 0.80 18.86
N ALA A 40 3.31 0.36 18.83
CA ALA A 40 2.28 0.98 18.01
C ALA A 40 1.50 2.05 18.79
N ARG A 41 1.14 3.14 18.10
CA ARG A 41 0.26 4.18 18.64
C ARG A 41 -0.65 4.73 17.56
N ILE A 42 -1.89 5.03 17.90
CA ILE A 42 -2.84 5.68 16.99
C ILE A 42 -2.90 7.17 17.28
N GLU A 43 -2.78 8.00 16.25
CA GLU A 43 -3.04 9.44 16.31
C GLU A 43 -3.61 9.94 14.98
N ASN A 44 -4.69 10.71 15.02
CA ASN A 44 -5.30 11.31 13.82
C ASN A 44 -5.53 10.29 12.68
N GLU A 45 -5.99 9.09 13.03
CA GLU A 45 -6.23 7.97 12.11
C GLU A 45 -4.99 7.35 11.46
N TRP A 46 -3.80 7.75 11.90
CA TRP A 46 -2.52 7.14 11.55
C TRP A 46 -2.03 6.22 12.66
N THR A 47 -1.40 5.13 12.26
CA THR A 47 -0.68 4.24 13.14
C THR A 47 0.81 4.52 13.02
N PHE A 48 1.40 4.92 14.14
CA PHE A 48 2.84 5.09 14.30
C PHE A 48 3.43 3.75 14.74
N ALA A 49 4.62 3.42 14.24
CA ALA A 49 5.48 2.40 14.83
C ALA A 49 6.73 3.09 15.39
N ASN A 50 7.08 2.77 16.63
CA ASN A 50 8.23 3.33 17.35
C ASN A 50 8.23 4.87 17.39
N ASN A 51 7.04 5.48 17.36
CA ASN A 51 6.83 6.93 17.36
C ASN A 51 7.57 7.71 16.23
N ASP A 52 7.89 7.07 15.10
CA ASP A 52 8.52 7.70 13.92
C ASP A 52 7.83 7.27 12.61
N PHE A 53 8.28 7.85 11.50
CA PHE A 53 7.91 7.46 10.14
C PHE A 53 8.51 6.10 9.75
N PRO A 54 7.86 5.36 8.83
CA PRO A 54 6.62 5.74 8.15
C PRO A 54 5.36 5.52 8.99
N LEU A 55 4.29 6.26 8.65
CA LEU A 55 2.97 6.09 9.27
C LEU A 55 2.10 5.18 8.42
N LEU A 56 1.31 4.32 9.05
CA LEU A 56 0.43 3.38 8.37
C LEU A 56 -1.04 3.71 8.63
N ALA A 57 -1.83 3.78 7.57
CA ALA A 57 -3.28 3.89 7.64
C ALA A 57 -3.95 2.99 6.59
N ALA A 58 -5.25 2.74 6.75
CA ALA A 58 -6.03 1.97 5.81
C ALA A 58 -7.41 2.62 5.58
N THR A 59 -7.99 2.42 4.41
CA THR A 59 -9.30 2.94 4.04
C THR A 59 -10.06 1.93 3.20
N ARG A 60 -11.28 1.56 3.64
CA ARG A 60 -12.17 0.67 2.90
C ARG A 60 -13.11 1.44 1.99
N TYR A 61 -13.30 0.91 0.79
CA TYR A 61 -14.34 1.27 -0.16
C TYR A 61 -15.22 0.07 -0.42
N THR A 62 -16.51 0.17 -0.12
CA THR A 62 -17.47 -0.89 -0.48
C THR A 62 -17.88 -0.68 -1.94
N ASN A 63 -17.50 -1.63 -2.80
CA ASN A 63 -17.76 -1.53 -4.24
C ASN A 63 -19.17 -2.05 -4.58
N LYS A 64 -19.55 -3.18 -3.97
CA LYS A 64 -20.86 -3.81 -4.10
C LYS A 64 -21.19 -4.54 -2.80
N ALA A 65 -22.43 -4.46 -2.34
CA ALA A 65 -22.97 -5.28 -1.28
C ALA A 65 -24.45 -5.59 -1.58
N ASP A 66 -24.81 -6.86 -1.59
CA ASP A 66 -26.18 -7.36 -1.69
C ASP A 66 -26.40 -8.47 -0.64
N GLU A 67 -27.57 -9.11 -0.63
CA GLU A 67 -27.95 -10.12 0.37
C GLU A 67 -27.09 -11.39 0.32
N THR A 68 -26.32 -11.61 -0.74
CA THR A 68 -25.56 -12.85 -0.96
C THR A 68 -24.06 -12.62 -1.10
N SER A 69 -23.63 -11.38 -1.30
CA SER A 69 -22.23 -11.06 -1.54
C SER A 69 -21.86 -9.61 -1.25
N ALA A 70 -20.60 -9.41 -0.85
CA ALA A 70 -19.96 -8.11 -0.85
C ALA A 70 -18.59 -8.15 -1.52
N THR A 71 -18.21 -7.01 -2.10
CA THR A 71 -16.86 -6.73 -2.58
C THR A 71 -16.38 -5.39 -2.06
N VAL A 72 -15.14 -5.36 -1.62
CA VAL A 72 -14.50 -4.17 -1.07
C VAL A 72 -13.14 -3.96 -1.73
N ARG A 73 -12.65 -2.73 -1.69
CA ARG A 73 -11.23 -2.39 -1.87
C ARG A 73 -10.73 -1.79 -0.57
N ILE A 74 -9.56 -2.21 -0.10
CA ILE A 74 -8.86 -1.56 1.01
C ILE A 74 -7.58 -0.97 0.46
N ASP A 75 -7.42 0.35 0.65
CA ASP A 75 -6.19 1.06 0.34
C ASP A 75 -5.38 1.22 1.62
N PHE A 76 -4.19 0.62 1.67
CA PHE A 76 -3.21 0.76 2.74
C PHE A 76 -2.19 1.82 2.32
N VAL A 77 -1.96 2.79 3.20
CA VAL A 77 -1.12 3.95 2.91
C VAL A 77 0.04 3.99 3.89
N LEU A 78 1.26 3.95 3.37
CA LEU A 78 2.47 4.33 4.08
C LEU A 78 2.82 5.78 3.76
N LEU A 79 2.78 6.66 4.76
CA LEU A 79 3.29 8.02 4.66
C LEU A 79 4.75 8.04 5.07
N LEU A 80 5.63 8.50 4.18
CA LEU A 80 7.06 8.66 4.46
C LEU A 80 7.35 10.06 5.01
N LYS A 81 8.51 10.22 5.64
CA LYS A 81 8.97 11.48 6.28
C LYS A 81 9.07 12.68 5.32
N ASP A 82 9.16 12.43 4.02
CA ASP A 82 9.25 13.44 2.97
C ASP A 82 7.94 13.64 2.19
N ASP A 83 6.80 13.33 2.83
CA ASP A 83 5.43 13.42 2.32
C ASP A 83 5.12 12.50 1.13
N ARG A 84 6.07 11.66 0.70
CA ARG A 84 5.78 10.61 -0.27
C ARG A 84 4.86 9.56 0.35
N ARG A 85 4.04 8.96 -0.50
CA ARG A 85 3.10 7.92 -0.11
C ARG A 85 3.32 6.67 -0.93
N ILE A 86 3.31 5.53 -0.26
CA ILE A 86 3.15 4.22 -0.88
C ILE A 86 1.71 3.81 -0.64
N VAL A 87 1.00 3.43 -1.68
CA VAL A 87 -0.40 3.00 -1.60
C VAL A 87 -0.51 1.61 -2.19
N GLU A 88 -0.91 0.65 -1.36
CA GLU A 88 -1.21 -0.71 -1.78
C GLU A 88 -2.71 -0.95 -1.68
N SER A 89 -3.31 -1.47 -2.75
CA SER A 89 -4.75 -1.65 -2.85
C SER A 89 -5.10 -3.13 -3.00
N TYR A 90 -5.85 -3.66 -2.04
CA TYR A 90 -6.29 -5.05 -2.05
C TYR A 90 -7.81 -5.16 -2.17
N ALA A 91 -8.25 -6.02 -3.10
CA ALA A 91 -9.65 -6.36 -3.26
C ALA A 91 -10.04 -7.53 -2.37
N GLY A 92 -11.18 -7.38 -1.71
CA GLY A 92 -11.80 -8.40 -0.87
C GLY A 92 -13.17 -8.81 -1.38
N TRP A 93 -13.53 -10.08 -1.20
CA TRP A 93 -14.84 -10.66 -1.50
C TRP A 93 -15.28 -11.59 -0.37
N GLY A 94 -16.58 -11.62 -0.09
CA GLY A 94 -17.19 -12.53 0.88
C GLY A 94 -18.71 -12.46 0.81
N GLU A 95 -19.39 -13.23 1.66
CA GLU A 95 -20.86 -13.24 1.75
C GLU A 95 -21.41 -11.92 2.31
N ASP A 96 -20.60 -11.20 3.09
CA ASP A 96 -20.89 -9.89 3.64
C ASP A 96 -19.64 -8.98 3.63
N VAL A 97 -19.83 -7.70 3.97
CA VAL A 97 -18.75 -6.68 3.97
C VAL A 97 -17.62 -7.05 4.91
N ARG A 98 -17.90 -7.70 6.04
CA ARG A 98 -16.90 -8.07 7.05
C ARG A 98 -16.02 -9.21 6.55
N GLN A 99 -16.60 -10.22 5.92
CA GLN A 99 -15.85 -11.30 5.27
C GLN A 99 -14.99 -10.74 4.12
N ALA A 100 -15.56 -9.85 3.30
CA ALA A 100 -14.82 -9.19 2.23
C ALA A 100 -13.64 -8.36 2.78
N GLU A 101 -13.85 -7.60 3.86
CA GLU A 101 -12.79 -6.85 4.55
C GLU A 101 -11.68 -7.76 5.08
N GLY A 102 -12.06 -8.84 5.77
CA GLY A 102 -11.10 -9.83 6.27
C GLY A 102 -10.26 -10.46 5.16
N GLN A 103 -10.86 -10.73 3.99
CA GLN A 103 -10.11 -11.21 2.83
C GLN A 103 -9.12 -10.15 2.30
N GLY A 104 -9.52 -8.88 2.27
CA GLY A 104 -8.64 -7.77 1.88
C GLY A 104 -7.44 -7.61 2.82
N LEU A 105 -7.69 -7.65 4.13
CA LEU A 105 -6.65 -7.60 5.16
C LEU A 105 -5.69 -8.80 5.07
N TYR A 106 -6.22 -10.01 4.88
CA TYR A 106 -5.39 -11.20 4.69
C TYR A 106 -4.43 -11.06 3.50
N LYS A 107 -4.92 -10.56 2.36
CA LYS A 107 -4.06 -10.32 1.18
C LYS A 107 -2.99 -9.27 1.44
N PHE A 108 -3.31 -8.22 2.20
CA PHE A 108 -2.30 -7.25 2.62
C PHE A 108 -1.22 -7.89 3.50
N CYS A 109 -1.60 -8.72 4.48
CA CYS A 109 -0.65 -9.41 5.35
C CYS A 109 0.34 -10.27 4.56
N VAL A 110 -0.16 -11.07 3.61
CA VAL A 110 0.67 -11.96 2.79
C VAL A 110 1.45 -11.20 1.71
N GLY A 111 0.94 -10.07 1.23
CA GLY A 111 1.46 -9.38 0.06
C GLY A 111 2.43 -8.23 0.35
N ALA A 112 2.14 -7.40 1.35
CA ALA A 112 2.90 -6.17 1.58
C ALA A 112 3.26 -5.89 3.04
N MET A 113 2.52 -6.43 4.01
CA MET A 113 2.77 -6.11 5.42
C MET A 113 4.19 -6.50 5.86
N HIS A 114 4.60 -7.75 5.65
CA HIS A 114 5.94 -8.21 6.03
C HIS A 114 7.06 -7.54 5.22
N VAL A 115 6.76 -7.15 3.97
CA VAL A 115 7.66 -6.34 3.14
C VAL A 115 7.88 -4.97 3.77
N PHE A 116 6.81 -4.31 4.26
CA PHE A 116 6.93 -3.03 4.95
C PHE A 116 7.66 -3.16 6.29
N LEU A 117 7.37 -4.20 7.07
CA LEU A 117 8.11 -4.55 8.29
C LEU A 117 9.61 -4.64 8.03
N SER A 118 10.01 -5.40 7.01
CA SER A 118 11.42 -5.61 6.66
C SER A 118 12.08 -4.34 6.11
N ALA A 119 11.38 -3.57 5.27
CA ALA A 119 11.96 -2.44 4.56
C ALA A 119 12.04 -1.15 5.39
N PHE A 120 11.11 -0.95 6.32
CA PHE A 120 10.97 0.34 7.02
C PHE A 120 11.15 0.28 8.53
N TRP A 121 10.98 -0.89 9.14
CA TRP A 121 11.02 -1.04 10.59
C TRP A 121 12.07 -2.04 11.08
N ASP A 122 12.98 -2.45 10.21
CA ASP A 122 14.07 -3.40 10.49
C ASP A 122 13.56 -4.72 11.12
N HIS A 123 12.31 -5.07 10.80
CA HIS A 123 11.65 -6.28 11.30
C HIS A 123 11.54 -7.30 10.17
N HIS A 124 12.54 -8.16 10.08
CA HIS A 124 12.66 -9.13 8.99
C HIS A 124 12.27 -10.53 9.43
N GLU A 125 11.33 -11.13 8.69
CA GLU A 125 10.87 -12.51 8.85
C GLU A 125 11.24 -13.32 7.60
N PRO A 126 12.35 -14.11 7.63
CA PRO A 126 12.88 -14.79 6.44
C PRO A 126 11.98 -15.84 5.82
N ASP A 127 10.94 -16.30 6.54
CA ASP A 127 9.92 -17.21 6.03
C ASP A 127 8.80 -16.49 5.26
N GLN A 128 8.69 -15.17 5.41
CA GLN A 128 7.67 -14.34 4.77
C GLN A 128 8.23 -13.45 3.65
N VAL A 129 9.49 -13.02 3.77
CA VAL A 129 10.15 -12.09 2.87
C VAL A 129 11.52 -12.59 2.47
N ASP A 130 11.79 -12.63 1.16
CA ASP A 130 13.14 -12.79 0.62
C ASP A 130 13.78 -11.42 0.39
N ILE A 131 15.09 -11.29 0.62
CA ILE A 131 15.85 -10.08 0.31
C ILE A 131 16.89 -10.39 -0.75
N GLU A 132 16.77 -9.73 -1.91
CA GLU A 132 17.74 -9.80 -2.99
C GLU A 132 18.50 -8.48 -3.15
N HIS A 133 19.75 -8.56 -3.59
CA HIS A 133 20.58 -7.39 -3.88
C HIS A 133 20.57 -7.12 -5.38
N TRP A 134 19.94 -6.02 -5.79
CA TRP A 134 19.79 -5.66 -7.19
C TRP A 134 20.67 -4.46 -7.55
N SER A 135 21.28 -4.50 -8.73
CA SER A 135 21.92 -3.33 -9.33
C SER A 135 20.97 -2.72 -10.36
N VAL A 136 20.44 -1.54 -10.05
CA VAL A 136 19.48 -0.84 -10.90
C VAL A 136 19.88 0.63 -11.04
N GLY A 137 20.06 1.09 -12.29
CA GLY A 137 20.47 2.47 -12.54
C GLY A 137 21.89 2.80 -12.06
N GLY A 138 22.77 1.80 -11.98
CA GLY A 138 24.11 1.95 -11.41
C GLY A 138 24.13 2.07 -9.88
N SER A 139 22.98 1.96 -9.21
CA SER A 139 22.86 1.96 -7.75
C SER A 139 22.52 0.56 -7.24
N ALA A 140 23.03 0.22 -6.06
CA ALA A 140 22.66 -1.00 -5.35
C ALA A 140 21.37 -0.78 -4.54
N TRP A 141 20.46 -1.75 -4.61
CA TRP A 141 19.17 -1.73 -3.93
C TRP A 141 18.92 -3.07 -3.23
N ASN A 142 18.27 -3.02 -2.09
CA ASN A 142 17.65 -4.20 -1.48
C ASN A 142 16.23 -4.33 -2.05
N ALA A 143 15.95 -5.45 -2.69
CA ALA A 143 14.62 -5.84 -3.14
C ALA A 143 14.01 -6.77 -2.09
N TYR A 144 12.93 -6.33 -1.47
CA TYR A 144 12.16 -7.09 -0.48
C TYR A 144 10.99 -7.75 -1.21
N LEU A 145 11.00 -9.08 -1.27
CA LEU A 145 10.10 -9.87 -2.10
C LEU A 145 9.15 -10.69 -1.22
N SER A 146 7.85 -10.50 -1.38
CA SER A 146 6.83 -11.32 -0.72
C SER A 146 6.50 -12.57 -1.52
N SER A 147 5.73 -13.46 -0.89
CA SER A 147 4.95 -14.47 -1.60
C SER A 147 4.05 -13.83 -2.68
N LEU A 148 3.89 -14.52 -3.81
CA LEU A 148 3.01 -14.08 -4.88
C LEU A 148 1.55 -14.40 -4.58
N ILE A 149 0.71 -13.37 -4.66
CA ILE A 149 -0.74 -13.52 -4.52
C ILE A 149 -1.35 -13.71 -5.91
N ASN A 150 -1.91 -14.89 -6.15
CA ASN A 150 -2.64 -15.19 -7.37
C ASN A 150 -4.15 -14.99 -7.16
N ASN A 151 -4.73 -14.00 -7.84
CA ASN A 151 -6.18 -13.80 -7.85
C ASN A 151 -6.76 -14.46 -9.12
N THR A 152 -7.16 -15.73 -9.01
CA THR A 152 -7.82 -16.45 -10.11
C THR A 152 -9.31 -16.51 -9.86
N SER A 153 -10.13 -16.27 -10.88
CA SER A 153 -11.59 -16.22 -10.72
C SER A 153 -12.26 -17.60 -10.70
N MET A 154 -11.53 -18.69 -10.90
CA MET A 154 -11.92 -20.11 -10.73
C MET A 154 -10.66 -20.99 -10.68
N ASP A 155 -10.81 -22.32 -10.52
CA ASP A 155 -9.80 -23.41 -10.38
C ASP A 155 -8.62 -23.45 -11.38
N GLN A 156 -8.49 -22.46 -12.27
CA GLN A 156 -7.30 -22.29 -13.07
C GLN A 156 -6.19 -21.65 -12.24
N LYS A 157 -5.33 -22.48 -11.66
CA LYS A 157 -3.98 -22.04 -11.27
C LYS A 157 -3.17 -21.79 -12.54
N ALA A 158 -3.16 -20.55 -13.04
CA ALA A 158 -2.16 -20.15 -14.01
C ALA A 158 -0.79 -20.25 -13.34
N GLY A 159 0.08 -21.11 -13.86
CA GLY A 159 1.48 -21.17 -13.45
C GLY A 159 2.19 -19.88 -13.82
N LEU A 160 3.11 -19.43 -12.98
CA LEU A 160 3.97 -18.30 -13.30
C LEU A 160 4.99 -18.74 -14.36
N PRO A 161 5.34 -17.86 -15.31
CA PRO A 161 6.48 -18.11 -16.19
C PRO A 161 7.74 -18.40 -15.38
N THR A 162 8.57 -19.36 -15.77
CA THR A 162 9.76 -19.77 -15.02
C THR A 162 10.77 -18.63 -14.83
N ASP A 163 10.78 -17.65 -15.73
CA ASP A 163 11.69 -16.51 -15.79
C ASP A 163 11.03 -15.18 -15.36
N TYR A 164 9.86 -15.23 -14.72
CA TYR A 164 9.09 -14.03 -14.40
C TYR A 164 9.89 -12.98 -13.58
N MET A 165 10.74 -13.43 -12.64
CA MET A 165 11.59 -12.54 -11.83
C MET A 165 12.63 -11.79 -12.67
N VAL A 166 13.23 -12.48 -13.66
CA VAL A 166 14.19 -11.84 -14.57
C VAL A 166 13.48 -10.76 -15.38
N GLY A 167 12.29 -11.07 -15.90
CA GLY A 167 11.46 -10.10 -16.61
C GLY A 167 11.07 -8.89 -15.73
N LEU A 168 10.72 -9.14 -14.47
CA LEU A 168 10.36 -8.09 -13.51
C LEU A 168 11.54 -7.16 -13.20
N GLN A 169 12.71 -7.71 -12.89
CA GLN A 169 13.92 -6.94 -12.62
C GLN A 169 14.32 -6.07 -13.82
N GLN A 170 14.22 -6.63 -15.04
CA GLN A 170 14.48 -5.89 -16.28
C GLN A 170 13.47 -4.74 -16.46
N ALA A 171 12.18 -4.99 -16.27
CA ALA A 171 11.14 -3.97 -16.40
C ALA A 171 11.35 -2.80 -15.42
N ILE A 172 11.66 -3.09 -14.15
CA ILE A 172 11.97 -2.09 -13.12
C ILE A 172 13.21 -1.30 -13.51
N SER A 173 14.24 -1.98 -14.01
CA SER A 173 15.45 -1.32 -14.49
C SER A 173 15.16 -0.35 -15.63
N HIS A 174 14.34 -0.73 -16.60
CA HIS A 174 13.94 0.17 -17.69
C HIS A 174 13.12 1.37 -17.22
N MET A 175 12.27 1.23 -16.19
CA MET A 175 11.48 2.34 -15.64
C MET A 175 12.34 3.42 -14.99
N ILE A 176 13.39 3.03 -14.28
CA ILE A 176 14.27 3.96 -13.56
C ILE A 176 15.11 4.82 -14.53
N HIS A 177 15.40 4.32 -15.74
CA HIS A 177 16.18 5.04 -16.75
C HIS A 177 15.35 5.96 -17.67
N ARG A 178 14.01 5.95 -17.57
CA ARG A 178 13.18 6.85 -18.39
C ARG A 178 13.13 8.25 -17.77
N PRO A 179 13.45 9.33 -18.51
CA PRO A 179 13.21 10.68 -18.05
C PRO A 179 11.71 10.82 -17.74
N ARG A 180 11.36 11.26 -16.53
CA ARG A 180 9.99 11.65 -16.21
C ARG A 180 9.68 12.95 -16.96
N HIS A 181 9.23 12.85 -18.21
CA HIS A 181 8.72 13.99 -18.95
C HIS A 181 7.41 14.46 -18.31
N GLY A 182 7.45 15.59 -17.60
CA GLY A 182 6.27 16.33 -17.15
C GLY A 182 5.91 16.17 -15.67
N LEU A 183 6.63 16.87 -14.78
CA LEU A 183 6.14 17.29 -13.45
C LEU A 183 6.85 18.60 -13.08
N ALA A 184 6.72 19.59 -13.97
CA ALA A 184 7.06 20.98 -13.70
C ALA A 184 5.81 21.83 -13.98
N ALA A 185 4.99 22.04 -12.94
CA ALA A 185 4.15 23.23 -12.73
C ALA A 185 3.22 22.98 -11.54
N GLY A 186 3.28 23.83 -10.51
CA GLY A 186 2.23 23.92 -9.50
C GLY A 186 2.59 23.55 -8.06
N ARG A 187 3.77 23.95 -7.55
CA ARG A 187 3.94 24.05 -6.09
C ARG A 187 3.08 25.21 -5.57
N ARG A 188 1.84 24.92 -5.13
CA ARG A 188 1.27 25.65 -3.99
C ARG A 188 1.59 24.83 -2.75
N LEU A 189 2.58 25.31 -2.00
CA LEU A 189 2.87 24.84 -0.65
C LEU A 189 1.60 25.09 0.18
N LEU A 190 0.81 24.06 0.43
CA LEU A 190 -0.09 24.06 1.59
C LEU A 190 0.82 23.85 2.79
N GLN A 191 1.03 24.90 3.57
CA GLN A 191 1.69 24.81 4.86
C GLN A 191 0.88 23.86 5.76
N PRO A 192 1.51 22.94 6.50
CA PRO A 192 0.82 22.25 7.56
C PRO A 192 0.37 23.26 8.61
N ALA A 193 -0.89 23.16 9.05
CA ALA A 193 -1.40 23.94 10.15
C ALA A 193 -0.52 23.70 11.38
N ALA A 194 0.02 24.78 11.94
CA ALA A 194 0.84 24.73 13.14
C ALA A 194 0.03 24.13 14.30
N ILE A 195 0.48 22.99 14.82
CA ILE A 195 0.04 22.50 16.13
C ILE A 195 0.67 23.43 17.15
N HIS A 196 -0.11 24.38 17.68
CA HIS A 196 0.31 25.20 18.80
C HIS A 196 0.40 24.32 20.06
N PRO A 197 1.51 24.37 20.82
CA PRO A 197 1.50 23.83 22.18
C PRO A 197 0.59 24.70 23.05
N ALA A 198 -0.28 24.05 23.81
CA ALA A 198 -1.11 24.72 24.83
C ALA A 198 -0.21 25.47 25.82
N ALA A 199 -0.49 26.75 26.04
CA ALA A 199 0.14 27.54 27.09
C ALA A 199 -0.38 27.11 28.47
N PRO A 200 0.46 27.14 29.53
CA PRO A 200 0.05 26.78 30.87
C PRO A 200 -0.84 27.88 31.48
N GLY A 201 -1.92 27.47 32.13
CA GLY A 201 -2.73 28.26 33.06
C GLY A 201 -2.69 27.64 34.44
#